data_AF-A0A9X0EAD1-F1
#
_entry.id   AF-A0A9X0EAD1-F1
#
_cell.length_a   1.000
_cell.length_b   1.000
_cell.length_c   1.000
_cell.angle_alpha   90.00
_cell.angle_beta   90.00
_cell.angle_gamma   90.00
#
_symmetry.space_group_name_H-M   'P 1'
#
loop_
_entity.id
_entity.type
_entity.pdbx_description
1 polymer ?
#
loop_
_entity_poly.entity_id
_entity_poly.type
_entity_poly.pdbx_seq_one_letter_code
_entity_poly.pdbx_strand_id
1 'polypeptide(L)'
;MLICVVPVALAHATPCHQYEPAETTLSGTLTRQVFPGPPSFEDVVTGDEPQVGFYLSLAEPLCMDGSENGADVSVEDGQTLVQLVLGAPDFDTLRPYLDQPVVLKGTLFGAVSGYHHTQVLLQQVELVSGAVAPPVNCEAVKQSARRELENFDPALQGKIIGNKAWVYQAPHPACTDKLASLAPDTLVSVKGIGTGGWVRAQFTGSDGKEHSAWLDQAYVLIGAGEVEE
;
A
#
# COMPACT_ATOMS: atom_id res chain seq x y z
N MET A 1 -60.37 -9.03 1.83
CA MET A 1 -59.22 -9.01 0.90
C MET A 1 -58.41 -7.78 1.26
N LEU A 2 -57.31 -7.95 2.01
CA LEU A 2 -56.52 -6.84 2.55
C LEU A 2 -55.41 -6.52 1.54
N ILE A 3 -55.45 -5.34 0.94
CA ILE A 3 -54.47 -4.91 -0.07
C ILE A 3 -53.28 -4.32 0.68
N CYS A 4 -52.15 -5.04 0.64
CA CYS A 4 -50.87 -4.57 1.13
C CYS A 4 -50.28 -3.62 0.07
N VAL A 5 -50.29 -2.31 0.33
CA VAL A 5 -49.59 -1.33 -0.49
C VAL A 5 -48.13 -1.32 -0.04
N VAL A 6 -47.24 -1.94 -0.83
CA VAL A 6 -45.79 -1.85 -0.60
C VAL A 6 -45.32 -0.53 -1.20
N PRO A 7 -44.74 0.39 -0.42
CA PRO A 7 -44.16 1.60 -0.97
C PRO A 7 -42.96 1.24 -1.83
N VAL A 8 -42.99 1.64 -3.10
CA VAL A 8 -41.82 1.59 -3.99
C VAL A 8 -40.89 2.73 -3.56
N ALA A 9 -39.78 2.39 -2.92
CA ALA A 9 -38.71 3.36 -2.67
C ALA A 9 -38.04 3.69 -4.01
N LEU A 10 -38.13 4.94 -4.44
CA LEU A 10 -37.31 5.45 -5.54
C LEU A 10 -35.87 5.52 -5.04
N ALA A 11 -34.99 4.68 -5.59
CA ALA A 11 -33.56 4.81 -5.40
C ALA A 11 -33.08 6.04 -6.20
N HIS A 12 -32.63 7.08 -5.51
CA HIS A 12 -31.96 8.19 -6.14
C HIS A 12 -30.52 7.75 -6.42
N ALA A 13 -30.13 7.70 -7.69
CA ALA A 13 -28.74 7.50 -8.05
C ALA A 13 -27.93 8.68 -7.53
N THR A 14 -26.93 8.41 -6.69
CA THR A 14 -25.97 9.44 -6.28
C THR A 14 -25.25 9.95 -7.54
N PRO A 15 -25.15 11.27 -7.75
CA PRO A 15 -24.39 11.81 -8.87
C PRO A 15 -22.94 11.30 -8.84
N CYS A 16 -22.40 10.99 -10.02
CA CYS A 16 -21.02 10.52 -10.14
C CYS A 16 -20.03 11.63 -9.75
N HIS A 17 -18.87 11.21 -9.26
CA HIS A 17 -17.82 12.12 -8.84
C HIS A 17 -17.23 12.84 -10.07
N GLN A 18 -16.68 14.02 -9.82
CA GLN A 18 -16.06 14.86 -10.83
C GLN A 18 -14.56 14.94 -10.53
N TYR A 19 -13.76 15.11 -11.58
CA TYR A 19 -12.35 15.43 -11.45
C TYR A 19 -12.15 16.85 -10.89
N GLU A 20 -10.91 17.16 -10.55
CA GLU A 20 -10.50 18.48 -10.09
C GLU A 20 -11.02 19.61 -11.00
N PRO A 21 -11.40 20.78 -10.43
CA PRO A 21 -11.16 21.22 -9.07
C PRO A 21 -12.23 20.80 -8.05
N ALA A 22 -13.18 19.94 -8.40
CA ALA A 22 -14.24 19.53 -7.48
C ALA A 22 -13.66 18.75 -6.28
N GLU A 23 -14.06 19.15 -5.07
CA GLU A 23 -13.76 18.35 -3.88
C GLU A 23 -14.69 17.14 -3.81
N THR A 24 -14.13 16.02 -3.34
CA THR A 24 -14.87 14.79 -3.07
C THR A 24 -14.62 14.30 -1.65
N THR A 25 -15.48 13.41 -1.17
CA THR A 25 -15.28 12.65 0.06
C THR A 25 -15.53 11.18 -0.25
N LEU A 26 -14.52 10.34 0.00
CA LEU A 26 -14.56 8.91 -0.26
C LEU A 26 -14.42 8.13 1.04
N SER A 27 -15.18 7.04 1.14
CA SER A 27 -15.10 6.10 2.25
C SER A 27 -14.53 4.77 1.75
N GLY A 28 -13.64 4.17 2.52
CA GLY A 28 -13.04 2.89 2.17
C GLY A 28 -12.12 2.38 3.27
N THR A 29 -11.38 1.33 2.98
CA THR A 29 -10.31 0.82 3.86
C THR A 29 -8.98 1.41 3.41
N LEU A 30 -8.25 2.06 4.32
CA LEU A 30 -6.91 2.52 4.02
C LEU A 30 -5.97 1.32 3.95
N THR A 31 -5.28 1.12 2.84
CA THR A 31 -4.38 -0.01 2.63
C THR A 31 -3.01 0.47 2.19
N ARG A 32 -1.99 -0.35 2.46
CA ARG A 32 -0.64 -0.17 1.94
C ARG A 32 -0.42 -1.18 0.83
N GLN A 33 0.00 -0.73 -0.35
CA GLN A 33 0.29 -1.61 -1.49
C GLN A 33 1.74 -1.44 -1.94
N VAL A 34 2.25 -2.48 -2.59
CA VAL A 34 3.55 -2.48 -3.26
C VAL A 34 3.34 -2.79 -4.72
N PHE A 35 3.87 -1.93 -5.59
CA PHE A 35 3.85 -2.11 -7.03
C PHE A 35 5.28 -2.14 -7.59
N PRO A 36 5.51 -2.82 -8.73
CA PRO A 36 6.80 -2.78 -9.41
C PRO A 36 7.06 -1.39 -9.97
N GLY A 37 8.26 -0.89 -9.72
CA GLY A 37 8.80 0.34 -10.28
C GLY A 37 9.82 0.07 -11.39
N PRO A 38 10.74 1.01 -11.65
CA PRO A 38 11.84 0.79 -12.59
C PRO A 38 12.70 -0.43 -12.24
N PRO A 39 13.39 -1.03 -13.22
CA PRO A 39 13.45 -0.59 -14.62
C PRO A 39 12.27 -1.05 -15.50
N SER A 40 11.65 -2.20 -15.24
CA SER A 40 10.63 -2.80 -16.12
C SER A 40 9.20 -2.52 -15.72
N PHE A 41 8.92 -2.22 -14.45
CA PHE A 41 7.55 -2.06 -13.90
C PHE A 41 6.69 -3.33 -14.05
N GLU A 42 7.30 -4.51 -13.98
CA GLU A 42 6.66 -5.81 -14.16
C GLU A 42 6.62 -6.62 -12.86
N ASP A 43 7.76 -6.78 -12.17
CA ASP A 43 7.83 -7.64 -10.98
C ASP A 43 8.97 -7.26 -10.02
N VAL A 44 8.60 -6.96 -8.77
CA VAL A 44 9.51 -6.63 -7.66
C VAL A 44 10.40 -7.80 -7.24
N VAL A 45 10.00 -9.03 -7.51
CA VAL A 45 10.76 -10.24 -7.17
C VAL A 45 11.90 -10.47 -8.16
N THR A 46 11.75 -9.99 -9.41
CA THR A 46 12.74 -10.16 -10.48
C THR A 46 13.63 -8.93 -10.70
N GLY A 47 13.67 -8.00 -9.75
CA GLY A 47 14.63 -6.88 -9.78
C GLY A 47 14.04 -5.49 -9.96
N ASP A 48 12.71 -5.33 -10.05
CA ASP A 48 12.12 -4.00 -10.05
C ASP A 48 12.14 -3.37 -8.65
N GLU A 49 12.39 -2.05 -8.62
CA GLU A 49 12.34 -1.28 -7.39
C GLU A 49 10.91 -1.25 -6.83
N PRO A 50 10.71 -1.63 -5.56
CA PRO A 50 9.38 -1.64 -4.98
C PRO A 50 8.88 -0.22 -4.73
N GLN A 51 7.74 0.13 -5.34
CA GLN A 51 7.03 1.36 -5.07
C GLN A 51 5.92 1.12 -4.06
N VAL A 52 6.08 1.70 -2.87
CA VAL A 52 5.10 1.60 -1.80
C VAL A 52 4.27 2.86 -1.73
N GLY A 53 2.95 2.71 -1.75
CA GLY A 53 2.00 3.79 -1.53
C GLY A 53 0.88 3.41 -0.56
N PHE A 54 0.12 4.43 -0.14
CA PHE A 54 -1.18 4.23 0.52
C PHE A 54 -2.30 4.38 -0.50
N TYR A 55 -3.32 3.55 -0.35
CA TYR A 55 -4.44 3.44 -1.26
C TYR A 55 -5.73 3.34 -0.47
N LEU A 56 -6.81 3.89 -1.01
CA LEU A 56 -8.15 3.69 -0.47
C LEU A 56 -8.83 2.57 -1.26
N SER A 57 -9.11 1.45 -0.58
CA SER A 57 -9.91 0.36 -1.13
C SER A 57 -11.39 0.63 -0.85
N LEU A 58 -12.16 0.85 -1.91
CA LEU A 58 -13.58 1.17 -1.89
C LEU A 58 -14.41 -0.12 -1.84
N ALA A 59 -15.53 -0.08 -1.13
CA ALA A 59 -16.47 -1.20 -1.09
C ALA A 59 -17.28 -1.35 -2.39
N GLU A 60 -17.47 -0.24 -3.11
CA GLU A 60 -18.15 -0.18 -4.40
C GLU A 60 -17.24 0.54 -5.40
N PRO A 61 -17.32 0.21 -6.70
CA PRO A 61 -16.60 0.92 -7.74
C PRO A 61 -16.83 2.44 -7.71
N LEU A 62 -15.77 3.20 -7.95
CA LEU A 62 -15.84 4.64 -8.08
C LEU A 62 -16.64 5.00 -9.34
N CYS A 63 -17.72 5.77 -9.20
CA CYS A 63 -18.37 6.39 -10.36
C CYS A 63 -17.72 7.73 -10.69
N MET A 64 -17.15 7.85 -11.89
CA MET A 64 -16.59 9.09 -12.43
C MET A 64 -17.19 9.38 -13.80
N ASP A 65 -17.58 10.64 -14.01
CA ASP A 65 -17.88 11.12 -15.36
C ASP A 65 -16.56 11.57 -16.03
N GLY A 66 -16.26 11.01 -17.20
CA GLY A 66 -15.14 11.47 -18.02
C GLY A 66 -15.42 12.84 -18.65
N SER A 67 -14.36 13.55 -19.01
CA SER A 67 -14.50 14.83 -19.74
C SER A 67 -14.74 14.57 -21.23
N GLU A 68 -15.55 15.41 -21.87
CA GLU A 68 -15.77 15.36 -23.33
C GLU A 68 -14.48 15.56 -24.16
N ASN A 69 -13.43 16.11 -23.54
CA ASN A 69 -12.15 16.40 -24.19
C ASN A 69 -11.13 15.26 -24.10
N GLY A 70 -11.48 14.13 -23.46
CA GLY A 70 -10.68 12.91 -23.42
C GLY A 70 -9.42 12.93 -22.53
N ALA A 71 -9.18 14.03 -21.80
CA ALA A 71 -8.11 14.09 -20.79
C ALA A 71 -8.48 13.30 -19.52
N ASP A 72 -9.77 13.35 -19.16
CA ASP A 72 -10.35 12.61 -18.06
C ASP A 72 -11.10 11.38 -18.57
N VAL A 73 -10.79 10.23 -17.99
CA VAL A 73 -11.36 8.93 -18.39
C VAL A 73 -12.65 8.70 -17.62
N SER A 74 -13.74 8.30 -18.31
CA SER A 74 -14.90 7.75 -17.61
C SER A 74 -14.49 6.44 -16.96
N VAL A 75 -14.57 6.37 -15.64
CA VAL A 75 -14.31 5.11 -14.92
C VAL A 75 -15.60 4.29 -14.94
N GLU A 76 -15.89 3.68 -16.08
CA GLU A 76 -16.97 2.68 -16.19
C GLU A 76 -16.50 1.30 -15.68
N ASP A 77 -15.17 1.10 -15.56
CA ASP A 77 -14.52 -0.20 -15.31
C ASP A 77 -14.23 -0.50 -13.83
N GLY A 78 -15.23 -0.38 -12.96
CA GLY A 78 -15.19 -1.12 -11.70
C GLY A 78 -14.06 -0.75 -10.72
N GLN A 79 -13.40 0.40 -10.86
CA GLN A 79 -12.22 0.73 -10.06
C GLN A 79 -12.57 0.86 -8.58
N THR A 80 -12.04 -0.05 -7.77
CA THR A 80 -12.24 -0.10 -6.31
C THR A 80 -10.99 0.28 -5.53
N LEU A 81 -9.91 0.68 -6.21
CA LEU A 81 -8.67 1.11 -5.58
C LEU A 81 -8.29 2.50 -6.08
N VAL A 82 -8.08 3.43 -5.15
CA VAL A 82 -7.67 4.81 -5.43
C VAL A 82 -6.31 5.06 -4.79
N GLN A 83 -5.30 5.39 -5.60
CA GLN A 83 -3.99 5.78 -5.09
C GLN A 83 -4.06 7.16 -4.41
N LEU A 84 -3.43 7.27 -3.24
CA LEU A 84 -3.30 8.54 -2.55
C LEU A 84 -1.98 9.21 -2.94
N VAL A 85 -2.04 10.47 -3.34
CA VAL A 85 -0.85 11.31 -3.55
C VAL A 85 -0.54 12.03 -2.25
N LEU A 86 0.50 11.56 -1.56
CA LEU A 86 0.83 11.96 -0.18
C LEU A 86 2.22 12.58 -0.08
N GLY A 87 2.34 13.62 0.75
CA GLY A 87 3.62 14.08 1.26
C GLY A 87 4.07 13.26 2.47
N ALA A 88 5.34 13.41 2.89
CA ALA A 88 5.88 12.70 4.06
C ALA A 88 5.05 12.89 5.35
N PRO A 89 4.55 14.10 5.69
CA PRO A 89 3.70 14.28 6.88
C PRO A 89 2.35 13.55 6.80
N ASP A 90 1.80 13.40 5.59
CA ASP A 90 0.50 12.76 5.39
C ASP A 90 0.62 11.25 5.62
N PHE A 91 1.73 10.64 5.20
CA PHE A 91 2.04 9.25 5.54
C PHE A 91 2.06 9.00 7.05
N ASP A 92 2.70 9.88 7.82
CA ASP A 92 2.75 9.77 9.27
C ASP A 92 1.36 9.93 9.91
N THR A 93 0.55 10.84 9.37
CA THR A 93 -0.82 11.09 9.83
C THR A 93 -1.74 9.90 9.57
N LEU A 94 -1.63 9.27 8.40
CA LEU A 94 -2.51 8.19 7.97
C LEU A 94 -2.08 6.80 8.46
N ARG A 95 -0.80 6.59 8.78
CA ARG A 95 -0.26 5.27 9.20
C ARG A 95 -1.06 4.58 10.33
N PRO A 96 -1.55 5.28 11.38
CA PRO A 96 -2.34 4.65 12.45
C PRO A 96 -3.69 4.05 11.98
N TYR A 97 -4.15 4.42 10.78
CA TYR A 97 -5.40 3.98 10.20
C TYR A 97 -5.22 2.91 9.12
N LEU A 98 -4.00 2.41 8.89
CA LEU A 98 -3.78 1.32 7.95
C LEU A 98 -4.60 0.09 8.36
N ASP A 99 -5.19 -0.53 7.35
CA ASP A 99 -6.12 -1.66 7.42
C ASP A 99 -7.42 -1.33 8.17
N GLN A 100 -7.73 -0.05 8.37
CA GLN A 100 -8.95 0.43 9.01
C GLN A 100 -9.87 1.16 8.02
N PRO A 101 -11.18 1.16 8.28
CA PRO A 101 -12.11 2.02 7.56
C PRO A 101 -11.83 3.49 7.87
N VAL A 102 -11.74 4.30 6.81
CA VAL A 102 -11.52 5.75 6.86
C VAL A 102 -12.46 6.46 5.89
N VAL A 103 -12.66 7.75 6.17
CA VAL A 103 -13.28 8.70 5.26
C VAL A 103 -12.25 9.79 4.97
N LEU A 104 -11.92 9.95 3.69
CA LEU A 104 -10.93 10.91 3.20
C LEU A 104 -11.60 11.95 2.32
N LYS A 105 -11.12 13.19 2.41
CA LYS A 105 -11.51 14.31 1.54
C LYS A 105 -10.32 14.71 0.67
N GLY A 106 -10.57 15.22 -0.53
CA GLY A 106 -9.55 15.74 -1.43
C GLY A 106 -10.12 16.06 -2.82
N THR A 107 -9.26 16.11 -3.84
CA THR A 107 -9.67 16.23 -5.24
C THR A 107 -9.18 15.04 -6.06
N LEU A 108 -9.95 14.65 -7.08
CA LEU A 108 -9.61 13.52 -7.95
C LEU A 108 -8.93 14.00 -9.23
N PHE A 109 -7.94 13.25 -9.70
CA PHE A 109 -7.31 13.49 -11.00
C PHE A 109 -6.94 12.15 -11.68
N GLY A 110 -6.82 12.16 -13.00
CA GLY A 110 -6.46 10.99 -13.79
C GLY A 110 -4.97 10.63 -13.71
N ALA A 111 -4.65 9.36 -13.94
CA ALA A 111 -3.27 8.92 -14.08
C ALA A 111 -2.57 9.62 -15.26
N VAL A 112 -1.40 10.21 -15.04
CA VAL A 112 -0.63 10.94 -16.06
C VAL A 112 0.82 10.46 -16.19
N SER A 113 1.24 9.45 -15.41
CA SER A 113 2.59 8.89 -15.47
C SER A 113 2.59 7.39 -15.18
N GLY A 114 3.66 6.69 -15.57
CA GLY A 114 3.87 5.27 -15.23
C GLY A 114 4.13 5.01 -13.73
N TYR A 115 4.20 6.07 -12.90
CA TYR A 115 4.29 5.97 -11.45
C TYR A 115 2.90 6.02 -10.77
N HIS A 116 1.84 6.16 -11.56
CA HIS A 116 0.46 6.10 -11.09
C HIS A 116 -0.08 4.69 -11.36
N HIS A 117 -0.40 3.97 -10.29
CA HIS A 117 -0.77 2.55 -10.30
C HIS A 117 -2.29 2.34 -10.28
N THR A 118 -3.09 3.41 -10.27
CA THR A 118 -4.55 3.40 -10.44
C THR A 118 -4.94 4.45 -11.46
N GLN A 119 -6.08 4.28 -12.15
CA GLN A 119 -6.55 5.23 -13.17
C GLN A 119 -6.97 6.58 -12.58
N VAL A 120 -7.46 6.56 -11.34
CA VAL A 120 -7.85 7.76 -10.57
C VAL A 120 -7.10 7.80 -9.26
N LEU A 121 -6.63 9.00 -8.92
CA LEU A 121 -5.88 9.28 -7.73
C LEU A 121 -6.58 10.36 -6.92
N LEU A 122 -6.37 10.34 -5.59
CA LEU A 122 -6.82 11.39 -4.68
C LEU A 122 -5.60 12.20 -4.22
N GLN A 123 -5.66 13.51 -4.38
CA GLN A 123 -4.66 14.45 -3.88
C GLN A 123 -5.28 15.43 -2.88
N GLN A 124 -4.44 16.24 -2.23
CA GLN A 124 -4.85 17.17 -1.17
C GLN A 124 -5.63 16.43 -0.07
N VAL A 125 -5.11 15.27 0.31
CA VAL A 125 -5.81 14.30 1.14
C VAL A 125 -5.94 14.80 2.58
N GLU A 126 -7.17 14.85 3.08
CA GLU A 126 -7.52 15.17 4.45
C GLU A 126 -8.29 13.99 5.08
N LEU A 127 -7.89 13.58 6.28
CA LEU A 127 -8.65 12.60 7.07
C LEU A 127 -9.89 13.28 7.68
N VAL A 128 -11.08 12.92 7.22
CA VAL A 128 -12.34 13.39 7.80
C VAL A 128 -12.69 12.59 9.04
N SER A 129 -12.59 11.26 8.94
CA SER A 129 -12.84 10.36 10.07
C SER A 129 -12.18 9.01 9.86
N GLY A 130 -11.90 8.31 10.95
CA GLY A 130 -11.39 6.94 10.94
C GLY A 130 -11.30 6.42 12.36
N ALA A 131 -11.43 5.11 12.53
CA ALA A 131 -11.10 4.47 13.79
C ALA A 131 -9.63 4.06 13.72
N VAL A 132 -8.81 4.56 14.64
CA VAL A 132 -7.44 4.06 14.79
C VAL A 132 -7.52 2.59 15.15
N ALA A 133 -6.61 1.78 14.60
CA ALA A 133 -6.55 0.37 14.93
C ALA A 133 -6.41 0.18 16.46
N PRO A 134 -7.05 -0.84 17.06
CA PRO A 134 -6.83 -1.15 18.46
C PRO A 134 -5.34 -1.46 18.71
N PRO A 135 -4.83 -1.27 19.95
CA PRO A 135 -3.46 -1.61 20.28
C PRO A 135 -3.11 -3.04 19.87
N VAL A 136 -1.98 -3.19 19.18
CA VAL A 136 -1.54 -4.47 18.61
C VAL A 136 -0.51 -5.13 19.53
N ASN A 137 -0.67 -6.43 19.78
CA ASN A 137 0.37 -7.23 20.43
C ASN A 137 1.41 -7.65 19.40
N CYS A 138 2.48 -6.88 19.27
CA CYS A 138 3.52 -7.09 18.27
C CYS A 138 4.25 -8.44 18.40
N GLU A 139 4.38 -8.99 19.62
CA GLU A 139 4.95 -10.34 19.78
C GLU A 139 4.02 -11.43 19.24
N ALA A 140 2.71 -11.29 19.42
CA ALA A 140 1.73 -12.20 18.83
C ALA A 140 1.76 -12.12 17.29
N VAL A 141 1.78 -10.90 16.73
CA VAL A 141 1.89 -10.68 15.28
C VAL A 141 3.17 -11.30 14.71
N LYS A 142 4.31 -11.09 15.38
CA LYS A 142 5.58 -11.68 14.96
C LYS A 142 5.53 -13.21 14.89
N GLN A 143 4.76 -13.85 15.77
CA GLN A 143 4.58 -15.30 15.79
C GLN A 143 3.62 -15.79 14.70
N SER A 144 2.51 -15.09 14.45
CA SER A 144 1.54 -15.48 13.41
C SER A 144 2.09 -15.26 12.01
N ALA A 145 2.74 -14.12 11.76
CA ALA A 145 3.24 -13.75 10.43
C ALA A 145 4.24 -14.76 9.84
N ARG A 146 4.95 -15.52 10.69
CA ARG A 146 5.83 -16.61 10.21
C ARG A 146 5.08 -17.75 9.51
N ARG A 147 3.78 -17.91 9.78
CA ARG A 147 2.93 -18.96 9.20
C ARG A 147 2.24 -18.52 7.92
N GLU A 148 2.01 -17.22 7.77
CA GLU A 148 1.26 -16.61 6.66
C GLU A 148 2.17 -16.09 5.53
N LEU A 149 3.49 -16.13 5.75
CA LEU A 149 4.47 -15.71 4.76
C LEU A 149 4.52 -16.69 3.59
N GLU A 150 4.51 -16.17 2.36
CA GLU A 150 4.98 -16.91 1.20
C GLU A 150 6.50 -17.11 1.37
N ASN A 151 6.92 -18.35 1.63
CA ASN A 151 8.32 -18.65 1.88
C ASN A 151 9.04 -18.98 0.57
N PHE A 152 10.21 -18.36 0.37
CA PHE A 152 11.10 -18.69 -0.74
C PHE A 152 12.09 -19.77 -0.31
N ASP A 153 12.10 -20.88 -1.06
CA ASP A 153 13.07 -21.97 -0.92
C ASP A 153 13.60 -22.38 -2.32
N PRO A 154 14.87 -22.05 -2.67
CA PRO A 154 15.84 -21.37 -1.84
C PRO A 154 15.47 -19.90 -1.58
N ALA A 155 16.09 -19.32 -0.56
CA ALA A 155 15.93 -17.90 -0.25
C ALA A 155 16.45 -17.02 -1.40
N LEU A 156 15.72 -15.95 -1.71
CA LEU A 156 16.14 -15.00 -2.74
C LEU A 156 17.22 -14.06 -2.19
N GLN A 157 18.13 -13.61 -3.06
CA GLN A 157 19.06 -12.56 -2.69
C GLN A 157 18.35 -11.21 -2.72
N GLY A 158 18.63 -10.39 -1.70
CA GLY A 158 18.19 -9.00 -1.65
C GLY A 158 19.32 -8.07 -1.25
N LYS A 159 19.11 -6.78 -1.50
CA LYS A 159 20.05 -5.71 -1.17
C LYS A 159 19.30 -4.53 -0.58
N ILE A 160 19.84 -3.94 0.48
CA ILE A 160 19.27 -2.72 1.07
C ILE A 160 19.49 -1.53 0.13
N ILE A 161 18.41 -0.82 -0.18
CA ILE A 161 18.40 0.39 -1.02
C ILE A 161 17.97 1.62 -0.23
N GLY A 162 18.10 2.79 -0.85
CA GLY A 162 17.86 4.08 -0.19
C GLY A 162 18.93 4.42 0.84
N ASN A 163 18.54 5.14 1.91
CA ASN A 163 19.49 5.61 2.93
C ASN A 163 19.81 4.57 4.01
N LYS A 164 18.84 3.75 4.39
CA LYS A 164 18.95 2.61 5.33
C LYS A 164 17.60 1.91 5.46
N ALA A 165 17.63 0.64 5.85
CA ALA A 165 16.43 -0.08 6.28
C ALA A 165 16.39 -0.19 7.81
N TRP A 166 15.21 -0.02 8.41
CA TRP A 166 15.00 -0.31 9.83
C TRP A 166 14.59 -1.77 10.02
N VAL A 167 15.10 -2.40 11.09
CA VAL A 167 14.64 -3.70 11.57
C VAL A 167 13.49 -3.46 12.54
N TYR A 168 12.31 -3.96 12.18
CA TYR A 168 11.10 -3.84 12.98
C TYR A 168 10.87 -5.06 13.86
N GLN A 169 10.14 -4.86 14.96
CA GLN A 169 9.76 -5.95 15.87
C GLN A 169 8.87 -6.99 15.18
N ALA A 170 7.90 -6.54 14.38
CA ALA A 170 6.90 -7.36 13.71
C ALA A 170 6.45 -6.70 12.39
N PRO A 171 5.92 -7.47 11.43
CA PRO A 171 5.49 -6.96 10.13
C PRO A 171 4.07 -6.35 10.23
N HIS A 172 3.95 -5.24 10.93
CA HIS A 172 2.67 -4.53 11.08
C HIS A 172 2.88 -3.02 11.23
N PRO A 173 2.05 -2.17 10.62
CA PRO A 173 2.24 -0.72 10.65
C PRO A 173 2.24 -0.08 12.03
N ALA A 174 1.54 -0.68 13.01
CA ALA A 174 1.54 -0.25 14.41
C ALA A 174 2.78 -0.73 15.21
N CYS A 175 3.56 -1.68 14.69
CA CYS A 175 4.74 -2.23 15.36
C CYS A 175 6.02 -1.49 14.94
N THR A 176 6.02 -0.17 15.19
CA THR A 176 7.03 0.76 14.66
C THR A 176 8.35 0.80 15.43
N ASP A 177 8.54 -0.06 16.42
CA ASP A 177 9.77 -0.10 17.21
C ASP A 177 10.97 -0.46 16.31
N LYS A 178 11.92 0.48 16.23
CA LYS A 178 13.14 0.38 15.40
C LYS A 178 14.25 -0.26 16.23
N LEU A 179 14.44 -1.56 16.08
CA LEU A 179 15.38 -2.35 16.88
C LEU A 179 16.83 -2.16 16.44
N ALA A 180 17.05 -2.01 15.14
CA ALA A 180 18.35 -1.80 14.52
C ALA A 180 18.17 -1.17 13.13
N SER A 181 19.26 -0.80 12.46
CA SER A 181 19.24 -0.41 11.04
C SER A 181 20.33 -1.09 10.24
N LEU A 182 20.02 -1.35 8.97
CA LEU A 182 20.96 -1.87 7.97
C LEU A 182 21.38 -0.74 7.03
N ALA A 183 22.67 -0.66 6.75
CA ALA A 183 23.23 0.34 5.83
C ALA A 183 22.87 0.01 4.37
N PRO A 184 22.91 0.99 3.46
CA PRO A 184 22.78 0.74 2.02
C PRO A 184 23.77 -0.33 1.54
N ASP A 185 23.39 -1.05 0.49
CA ASP A 185 24.14 -2.15 -0.12
C ASP A 185 24.40 -3.37 0.79
N THR A 186 23.86 -3.39 2.02
CA THR A 186 23.87 -4.59 2.86
C THR A 186 23.12 -5.71 2.13
N LEU A 187 23.77 -6.85 1.93
CA LEU A 187 23.15 -8.04 1.36
C LEU A 187 22.32 -8.77 2.40
N VAL A 188 21.14 -9.22 1.98
CA VAL A 188 20.21 -9.98 2.82
C VAL A 188 19.70 -11.21 2.07
N SER A 189 19.39 -12.28 2.79
CA SER A 189 18.68 -13.44 2.23
C SER A 189 17.20 -13.31 2.54
N VAL A 190 16.40 -13.01 1.52
CA VAL A 190 14.94 -12.85 1.62
C VAL A 190 14.29 -14.21 1.71
N LYS A 191 13.64 -14.48 2.85
CA LYS A 191 12.93 -15.73 3.13
C LYS A 191 11.47 -15.70 2.72
N GLY A 192 10.93 -14.51 2.46
CA GLY A 192 9.57 -14.36 1.98
C GLY A 192 9.03 -12.95 2.13
N ILE A 193 7.92 -12.71 1.47
CA ILE A 193 7.21 -11.42 1.45
C ILE A 193 5.82 -11.64 2.05
N GLY A 194 5.43 -10.73 2.92
CA GLY A 194 4.12 -10.69 3.55
C GLY A 194 3.24 -9.60 2.94
N THR A 195 1.96 -9.63 3.31
CA THR A 195 0.99 -8.61 2.91
C THR A 195 1.43 -7.22 3.32
N GLY A 196 0.96 -6.21 2.58
CA GLY A 196 1.28 -4.82 2.89
C GLY A 196 2.77 -4.51 2.85
N GLY A 197 3.58 -5.25 2.08
CA GLY A 197 4.98 -4.94 1.75
C GLY A 197 5.98 -5.15 2.88
N TRP A 198 5.81 -6.22 3.65
CA TRP A 198 6.77 -6.63 4.69
C TRP A 198 7.68 -7.74 4.17
N VAL A 199 8.98 -7.60 4.41
CA VAL A 199 9.98 -8.60 4.00
C VAL A 199 10.54 -9.31 5.22
N ARG A 200 10.56 -10.64 5.18
CA ARG A 200 11.32 -11.45 6.14
C ARG A 200 12.68 -11.74 5.54
N ALA A 201 13.75 -11.33 6.20
CA ALA A 201 15.10 -11.53 5.71
C ALA A 201 16.05 -12.03 6.79
N GLN A 202 17.16 -12.63 6.36
CA GLN A 202 18.33 -12.92 7.18
C GLN A 202 19.51 -12.06 6.73
N PHE A 203 20.36 -11.68 7.68
CA PHE A 203 21.59 -10.91 7.41
C PHE A 203 22.69 -11.27 8.40
N THR A 204 23.95 -11.07 8.02
CA THR A 204 25.09 -11.26 8.93
C THR A 204 25.39 -9.96 9.66
N GLY A 205 25.32 -9.99 10.99
CA GLY A 205 25.63 -8.84 11.83
C GLY A 205 27.14 -8.56 11.89
N SER A 206 27.51 -7.42 12.47
CA SER A 206 28.93 -7.07 12.72
C SER A 206 29.63 -8.03 13.67
N ASP A 207 28.87 -8.81 14.44
CA ASP A 207 29.37 -9.90 15.30
C ASP A 207 29.64 -11.21 14.53
N GLY A 208 29.43 -11.21 13.21
CA GLY A 208 29.59 -12.36 12.34
C GLY A 208 28.47 -13.40 12.47
N LYS A 209 27.41 -13.11 13.24
CA LYS A 209 26.27 -14.02 13.42
C LYS A 209 25.15 -13.70 12.45
N GLU A 210 24.37 -14.71 12.11
CA GLU A 210 23.16 -14.54 11.33
C GLU A 210 22.01 -14.05 12.22
N HIS A 211 21.29 -13.03 11.77
CA HIS A 211 20.13 -12.45 12.42
C HIS A 211 18.92 -12.48 11.48
N SER A 212 17.73 -12.57 12.04
CA SER A 212 16.47 -12.43 11.27
C SER A 212 15.88 -11.03 11.46
N ALA A 213 15.34 -10.46 10.39
CA ALA A 213 14.71 -9.15 10.40
C ALA A 213 13.33 -9.18 9.73
N TRP A 214 12.44 -8.32 10.25
CA TRP A 214 11.31 -7.78 9.50
C TRP A 214 11.72 -6.42 8.96
N LEU A 215 11.67 -6.28 7.64
CA LEU A 215 12.05 -5.08 6.91
C LEU A 215 10.85 -4.56 6.13
N ASP A 216 10.84 -3.27 5.87
CA ASP A 216 9.91 -2.65 4.94
C ASP A 216 10.44 -2.87 3.51
N GLN A 217 9.61 -3.43 2.62
CA GLN A 217 9.99 -3.73 1.23
C GLN A 217 10.47 -2.50 0.47
N ALA A 218 10.01 -1.29 0.80
CA ALA A 218 10.48 -0.03 0.18
C ALA A 218 12.01 0.17 0.25
N TYR A 219 12.69 -0.55 1.15
CA TYR A 219 14.14 -0.46 1.34
C TYR A 219 14.88 -1.76 0.98
N VAL A 220 14.22 -2.71 0.30
CA VAL A 220 14.82 -3.99 -0.08
C VAL A 220 14.57 -4.26 -1.56
N LEU A 221 15.64 -4.20 -2.36
CA LEU A 221 15.61 -4.68 -3.73
C LEU A 221 15.83 -6.19 -3.74
N ILE A 222 14.94 -6.95 -4.36
CA ILE A 222 14.99 -8.42 -4.44
C ILE A 222 15.43 -8.81 -5.85
N GLY A 223 16.18 -9.90 -6.00
CA GLY A 223 16.58 -10.39 -7.33
C GLY A 223 17.77 -9.65 -7.96
N ALA A 224 18.37 -8.68 -7.27
CA ALA A 224 19.55 -7.94 -7.75
C ALA A 224 20.85 -8.77 -7.83
N GLY A 225 20.78 -10.10 -7.69
CA GLY A 225 21.90 -11.01 -7.56
C GLY A 225 22.43 -11.63 -8.85
N GLU A 226 21.77 -11.44 -10.00
CA GLU A 226 22.15 -12.07 -11.28
C GLU A 226 22.67 -11.09 -12.34
N VAL A 227 23.12 -9.90 -11.96
CA VAL A 227 23.89 -9.05 -12.88
C VAL A 227 25.38 -9.18 -12.55
N GLU A 228 25.93 -10.37 -12.84
CA GLU A 228 27.36 -10.48 -13.15
C GLU A 228 27.53 -9.95 -14.59
N GLU A 229 28.15 -8.78 -14.74
CA GLU A 229 28.94 -8.44 -15.95
C GLU A 229 30.41 -8.81 -15.72
#